data_AF-M1MY06-F1
#
_entry.id   AF-M1MY06-F1
#
_cell.length_a   1.000
_cell.length_b   1.000
_cell.length_c   1.000
_cell.angle_alpha   90.00
_cell.angle_beta   90.00
_cell.angle_gamma   90.00
#
_symmetry.space_group_name_H-M   'P 1'
#
loop_
_entity.id
_entity.type
_entity.pdbx_description
1 polymer ?
#
loop_
_entity_poly.entity_id
_entity_poly.type
_entity_poly.pdbx_seq_one_letter_code
_entity_poly.pdbx_strand_id
1 'polypeptide(L)'
;MKMGNQEEVIHNQNNKKVQGKKSTNMLLAAFVMFIFPIIAVILGAYLGACIGEAMNSSSIIFQIIGGLVGVIIAGIGIKLFDKASKVDEKAEKIYWDDL
;
A
#
# COMPACT_ATOMS: atom_id res chain seq x y z
N MET A 1 55.10 -13.93 -2.80
CA MET A 1 53.95 -14.85 -2.96
C MET A 1 52.92 -14.50 -1.89
N LYS A 2 51.87 -13.78 -2.25
CA LYS A 2 50.65 -13.58 -1.44
C LYS A 2 49.44 -13.58 -2.37
N MET A 3 49.08 -14.77 -2.84
CA MET A 3 47.87 -15.05 -3.64
C MET A 3 46.79 -15.61 -2.73
N GLY A 4 46.48 -14.92 -1.62
CA GLY A 4 45.55 -15.44 -0.61
C GLY A 4 44.42 -14.50 -0.21
N ASN A 5 44.35 -13.28 -0.77
CA ASN A 5 43.49 -12.23 -0.21
C ASN A 5 42.46 -11.65 -1.20
N GLN A 6 42.39 -12.16 -2.43
CA GLN A 6 41.43 -11.68 -3.43
C GLN A 6 40.21 -12.60 -3.57
N GLU A 7 40.37 -13.92 -3.41
CA GLU A 7 39.26 -14.86 -3.54
C GLU A 7 38.23 -14.74 -2.40
N GLU A 8 38.70 -14.40 -1.19
CA GLU A 8 37.84 -14.24 -0.01
C GLU A 8 36.96 -12.97 -0.08
N VAL A 9 37.48 -11.91 -0.71
CA VAL A 9 36.78 -10.63 -0.88
C VAL A 9 35.68 -10.74 -1.95
N ILE A 10 35.94 -11.50 -3.02
CA ILE A 10 34.98 -11.72 -4.12
C ILE A 10 33.77 -12.53 -3.62
N HIS A 11 33.99 -13.53 -2.75
CA HIS A 11 32.90 -14.38 -2.25
C HIS A 11 31.92 -13.66 -1.31
N ASN A 12 32.38 -12.66 -0.55
CA ASN A 12 31.54 -11.90 0.38
C ASN A 12 30.67 -10.84 -0.33
N GLN A 13 31.13 -10.30 -1.46
CA GLN A 13 30.38 -9.33 -2.27
C GLN A 13 29.15 -9.95 -2.96
N ASN A 14 29.19 -11.25 -3.25
CA ASN A 14 28.06 -11.95 -3.88
C ASN A 14 26.92 -12.22 -2.89
N ASN A 15 27.19 -12.32 -1.58
CA ASN A 15 26.16 -12.56 -0.56
C ASN A 15 25.39 -11.31 -0.13
N LYS A 16 25.91 -10.10 -0.37
CA LYS A 16 25.20 -8.85 -0.03
C LYS A 16 24.21 -8.38 -1.10
N LYS A 17 24.32 -8.85 -2.35
CA LYS A 17 23.49 -8.36 -3.48
C LYS A 17 22.12 -9.00 -3.61
N VAL A 18 21.74 -9.91 -2.70
CA VAL A 18 20.42 -10.53 -2.67
C VAL A 18 19.63 -10.04 -1.46
N GLN A 19 19.78 -8.77 -1.08
CA GLN A 19 18.75 -8.14 -0.26
C GLN A 19 17.65 -7.69 -1.22
N GLY A 20 16.75 -8.64 -1.48
CA GLY A 20 15.57 -8.45 -2.31
C GLY A 20 14.86 -7.17 -1.90
N LYS A 21 14.99 -6.15 -2.75
CA LYS A 21 14.20 -4.93 -2.70
C LYS A 21 12.77 -5.36 -2.44
N LYS A 22 12.24 -5.07 -1.25
CA LYS A 22 10.81 -5.25 -0.96
C LYS A 22 10.10 -4.28 -1.90
N SER A 23 9.82 -4.75 -3.11
CA SER A 23 9.05 -4.01 -4.09
C SER A 23 7.68 -3.85 -3.46
N THR A 24 7.39 -2.64 -3.00
CA THR A 24 6.01 -2.21 -2.85
C THR A 24 5.36 -2.53 -4.19
N ASN A 25 4.43 -3.49 -4.19
CA ASN A 25 3.81 -3.96 -5.42
C ASN A 25 3.10 -2.76 -6.06
N MET A 26 3.71 -2.17 -7.10
CA MET A 26 3.20 -0.97 -7.75
C MET A 26 1.79 -1.19 -8.28
N LEU A 27 1.49 -2.42 -8.71
CA LEU A 27 0.15 -2.87 -9.06
C LEU A 27 -0.84 -2.78 -7.90
N LEU A 28 -0.42 -3.19 -6.69
CA LEU A 28 -1.25 -3.09 -5.49
C LEU A 28 -1.50 -1.62 -5.11
N ALA A 29 -0.50 -0.77 -5.24
CA ALA A 29 -0.65 0.67 -5.00
C ALA A 29 -1.67 1.30 -5.97
N ALA A 30 -1.58 0.99 -7.26
CA ALA A 30 -2.55 1.44 -8.25
C ALA A 30 -3.95 0.90 -7.96
N PHE A 31 -4.07 -0.37 -7.58
CA PHE A 31 -5.35 -0.97 -7.22
C PHE A 31 -6.03 -0.25 -6.04
N VAL A 32 -5.27 0.05 -4.98
CA VAL A 32 -5.78 0.75 -3.80
C VAL A 32 -6.10 2.23 -4.09
N MET A 33 -5.35 2.89 -4.98
CA MET A 33 -5.62 4.27 -5.40
C MET A 33 -6.87 4.41 -6.29
N PHE A 34 -7.12 3.44 -7.18
CA PHE A 34 -8.16 3.57 -8.21
C PHE A 34 -9.38 2.67 -7.98
N ILE A 35 -9.18 1.39 -7.72
CA ILE A 35 -10.28 0.41 -7.69
C ILE A 35 -10.97 0.39 -6.32
N PHE A 36 -10.18 0.41 -5.25
CA PHE A 36 -10.73 0.38 -3.89
C PHE A 36 -11.73 1.51 -3.59
N PRO A 37 -11.50 2.79 -3.97
CA PRO A 37 -12.45 3.86 -3.72
C PRO A 37 -13.77 3.67 -4.47
N ILE A 38 -13.71 3.18 -5.72
CA ILE A 38 -14.90 2.92 -6.53
C ILE A 38 -15.75 1.84 -5.85
N ILE A 39 -15.13 0.73 -5.45
CA ILE A 39 -15.82 -0.36 -4.76
C ILE A 39 -16.40 0.11 -3.43
N ALA A 40 -15.65 0.88 -2.64
CA ALA A 40 -16.09 1.38 -1.34
C ALA A 40 -17.33 2.28 -1.46
N VAL A 41 -17.39 3.15 -2.46
CA VAL A 41 -18.55 4.01 -2.72
C VAL A 41 -19.77 3.19 -3.15
N ILE A 42 -19.59 2.24 -4.06
CA ILE A 42 -20.69 1.37 -4.53
C ILE A 42 -21.25 0.55 -3.36
N LEU A 43 -20.37 -0.08 -2.57
CA LEU A 43 -20.77 -0.84 -1.38
C LEU A 43 -21.44 0.05 -0.33
N GLY A 44 -20.90 1.25 -0.10
CA GLY A 44 -21.48 2.22 0.82
C GLY A 44 -22.89 2.63 0.40
N ALA A 45 -23.09 2.96 -0.88
CA ALA A 45 -24.41 3.31 -1.40
C ALA A 45 -25.39 2.13 -1.34
N TYR A 46 -24.94 0.92 -1.68
CA TYR A 46 -25.75 -0.29 -1.60
C TYR A 46 -26.20 -0.60 -0.17
N LEU A 47 -25.27 -0.57 0.79
CA LEU A 47 -25.58 -0.75 2.21
C LEU A 47 -26.50 0.36 2.72
N GLY A 48 -26.29 1.59 2.26
CA GLY A 48 -27.20 2.72 2.50
C GLY A 48 -28.63 2.41 2.04
N ALA A 49 -28.80 1.92 0.82
CA ALA A 49 -30.12 1.52 0.30
C ALA A 49 -30.80 0.49 1.21
N CYS A 50 -30.10 -0.59 1.57
CA CYS A 50 -30.63 -1.63 2.45
C CYS A 50 -31.08 -1.08 3.80
N ILE A 51 -30.30 -0.19 4.40
CA ILE A 51 -30.64 0.43 5.70
C ILE A 51 -31.84 1.36 5.53
N GLY A 52 -31.88 2.17 4.46
CA GLY A 52 -32.99 3.09 4.19
C GLY A 52 -34.33 2.36 3.99
N GLU A 53 -34.31 1.24 3.27
CA GLU A 53 -35.47 0.37 3.09
C GLU A 53 -35.90 -0.27 4.41
N ALA A 54 -34.95 -0.79 5.21
CA ALA A 54 -35.26 -1.37 6.52
C ALA A 54 -35.88 -0.35 7.49
N MET A 55 -35.57 0.93 7.34
CA MET A 55 -36.10 2.01 8.17
C MET A 55 -37.39 2.64 7.63
N ASN A 56 -38.00 2.08 6.57
CA ASN A 56 -39.16 2.67 5.85
C ASN A 56 -38.97 4.16 5.51
N SER A 57 -37.71 4.57 5.30
CA SER A 57 -37.32 5.94 4.99
C SER A 57 -36.94 6.06 3.52
N SER A 58 -36.64 7.29 3.09
CA SER A 58 -36.19 7.53 1.71
C SER A 58 -34.88 6.79 1.41
N SER A 59 -34.96 5.69 0.64
CA SER A 59 -33.81 4.88 0.22
C SER A 59 -32.76 5.72 -0.53
N ILE A 60 -33.19 6.74 -1.28
CA ILE A 60 -32.30 7.66 -2.01
C ILE A 60 -31.40 8.45 -1.03
N ILE A 61 -31.96 8.96 0.07
CA ILE A 61 -31.18 9.75 1.04
C ILE A 61 -30.12 8.86 1.69
N PHE A 62 -30.52 7.64 2.09
CA PHE A 62 -29.58 6.70 2.70
C PHE A 62 -28.53 6.19 1.72
N GLN A 63 -28.84 6.02 0.42
CA GLN A 63 -27.85 5.73 -0.61
C GLN A 63 -26.77 6.81 -0.71
N ILE A 64 -27.17 8.08 -0.71
CA ILE A 64 -26.24 9.22 -0.76
C ILE A 64 -25.36 9.24 0.49
N ILE A 65 -25.95 9.10 1.68
CA ILE A 65 -25.21 9.07 2.95
C ILE A 65 -24.25 7.87 2.98
N GLY A 66 -24.72 6.69 2.58
CA GLY A 66 -23.91 5.48 2.53
C GLY A 66 -22.73 5.62 1.56
N GLY A 67 -22.95 6.20 0.39
CA GLY A 67 -21.88 6.50 -0.58
C GLY A 67 -20.85 7.48 0.00
N LEU A 68 -21.29 8.53 0.69
CA LEU A 68 -20.40 9.48 1.36
C LEU A 68 -19.55 8.82 2.45
N VAL A 69 -20.15 7.94 3.27
CA VAL A 69 -19.42 7.11 4.24
C VAL A 69 -18.41 6.21 3.53
N GLY A 70 -18.78 5.63 2.38
CA GLY A 70 -17.88 4.87 1.52
C GLY A 70 -16.64 5.66 1.07
N VAL A 71 -16.81 6.93 0.69
CA VAL A 71 -15.68 7.83 0.36
C VAL A 71 -14.75 8.03 1.55
N ILE A 72 -15.32 8.25 2.75
CA ILE A 72 -14.52 8.44 3.97
C ILE A 72 -13.72 7.17 4.29
N ILE A 73 -14.34 5.99 4.22
CA ILE A 73 -13.67 4.70 4.40
C ILE A 73 -12.57 4.51 3.36
N ALA A 74 -12.82 4.87 2.10
CA ALA A 74 -11.83 4.82 1.04
C ALA A 74 -10.59 5.66 1.38
N GLY A 75 -10.79 6.91 1.81
CA GLY A 75 -9.71 7.81 2.20
C GLY A 75 -8.88 7.27 3.38
N ILE A 76 -9.54 6.65 4.38
CA ILE A 76 -8.86 6.01 5.50
C ILE A 76 -8.02 4.82 5.01
N GLY A 77 -8.56 3.98 4.12
CA GLY A 77 -7.85 2.84 3.56
C GLY A 77 -6.63 3.24 2.73
N ILE A 78 -6.74 4.28 1.90
CA ILE A 78 -5.61 4.83 1.15
C ILE A 78 -4.53 5.37 2.11
N LYS A 79 -4.93 6.09 3.15
CA LYS A 79 -3.98 6.63 4.15
C LYS A 79 -3.26 5.51 4.92
N LEU A 80 -3.97 4.44 5.25
CA LEU A 80 -3.37 3.26 5.89
C LEU A 80 -2.41 2.55 4.94
N PHE A 81 -2.79 2.40 3.67
CA PHE A 81 -1.96 1.81 2.64
C PHE A 81 -0.68 2.62 2.38
N ASP A 82 -0.79 3.95 2.29
CA ASP A 82 0.36 4.85 2.18
C ASP A 82 1.33 4.64 3.35
N LYS A 83 0.80 4.56 4.58
CA LYS A 83 1.61 4.32 5.78
C LYS A 83 2.27 2.94 5.79
N ALA A 84 1.56 1.90 5.36
CA ALA A 84 2.09 0.54 5.27
C ALA A 84 3.12 0.36 4.13
N SER A 85 3.03 1.20 3.10
CA SER A 85 3.89 1.17 1.91
C SER A 85 5.20 1.94 2.09
N LYS A 86 5.33 2.73 3.16
CA LYS A 86 6.61 3.32 3.58
C LYS A 86 7.49 2.22 4.18
N VAL A 87 8.07 1.41 3.29
CA VAL A 87 9.19 0.53 3.60
C VAL A 87 10.31 1.42 4.17
N ASP A 88 10.80 1.05 5.36
CA ASP A 88 11.85 1.70 6.14
C ASP A 88 12.74 2.66 5.33
N GLU A 89 12.66 3.95 5.65
CA GLU A 89 13.64 4.99 5.28
C GLU A 89 15.06 4.68 5.83
N LYS A 90 15.23 3.54 6.53
CA LYS A 90 16.49 2.95 6.95
C LYS A 90 17.08 1.96 5.94
N ALA A 91 16.60 1.91 4.70
CA ALA A 91 17.30 1.25 3.62
C ALA A 91 18.54 2.09 3.22
N GLU A 92 19.57 1.93 4.04
CA GLU A 92 21.00 2.17 3.77
C GLU A 92 21.30 3.53 3.12
N LYS A 93 21.56 4.55 3.96
CA LYS A 93 22.56 5.57 3.60
C LYS A 93 23.87 4.83 3.34
N ILE A 94 24.08 4.39 2.09
CA ILE A 94 25.39 3.97 1.63
C ILE A 94 26.22 5.26 1.65
N TYR A 95 27.09 5.36 2.65
CA TYR A 95 28.03 6.46 2.81
C TYR A 95 29.11 6.26 1.75
N TRP A 96 29.12 7.14 0.75
CA TRP A 96 30.07 7.07 -0.36
C TRP A 96 31.45 7.65 0.00
N ASP A 97 31.63 8.22 1.19
CA ASP A 97 32.89 8.89 1.55
C ASP A 97 34.01 7.91 1.96
N ASP A 98 33.75 6.59 1.94
CA ASP A 98 34.75 5.54 2.22
C ASP A 98 35.25 4.78 0.97
N LEU A 99 34.93 5.25 -0.25
CA LEU A 99 35.40 4.68 -1.54
C LEU A 99 36.55 5.44 -2.18
#